data_AF-A0AB74IRA9-F1
#
_entry.id   AF-A0AB74IRA9-F1
#
_cell.length_a   1.000
_cell.length_b   1.000
_cell.length_c   1.000
_cell.angle_alpha   90.00
_cell.angle_beta   90.00
_cell.angle_gamma   90.00
#
_symmetry.space_group_name_H-M   'P 1'
#
loop_
_entity.id
_entity.type
_entity.pdbx_description
1 polymer ?
#
loop_
_entity_poly.entity_id
_entity_poly.type
_entity_poly.pdbx_seq_one_letter_code
_entity_poly.pdbx_strand_id
1 'polypeptide(L)'
;MECPFLCGFHTPNDSQAEYHITAHIELQHTPESQFTVEDEDLKFALALQREEEQAFADIRNRDVSSGPSLKPANREKEGAANDDFPYAECPECEEFVHLIELDEHMNTHLSLKYSSDDMAGPDFNEPSSGRPSFQGSTKIARHRGRHDGQPFGKENVGRSAKEKSRGMRLGKTELGPHAFEERMPEWMLKKLQEGEPVRRVNRIGRNGQLCTDRIVDNEVPGLVPVIANLCTTPSNNLQAAYVCHPSVQHVFRGQRQTHFCGYRNIQMLVSYLQGTKARDHERFGKNLPGVLRLQEMIEEAWDDGNDVLARQETGGILNTRKWIGTPEVESLCLHLNLPYFQRAFSKTKGKKAHEELLDFVENYFARGSADEETKIHKTHQAPIYFQQPGHSLTIVGLERFNDGSRNLLVFDPSFGPSQALKSLLVRPSSATVPAKTADHLLKSYRRTIAQLAKYDEFEVLV
;
A
#
# COMPACT_ATOMS: atom_id res chain seq x y z
N MET A 1 2.41 43.12 -19.52
CA MET A 1 3.55 42.36 -20.08
C MET A 1 3.06 41.53 -21.28
N GLU A 2 3.75 41.57 -22.42
CA GLU A 2 3.34 40.82 -23.63
C GLU A 2 3.95 39.42 -23.63
N CYS A 3 3.21 38.41 -24.12
CA CYS A 3 3.76 37.08 -24.32
C CYS A 3 4.93 37.15 -25.34
N PRO A 4 6.14 36.65 -25.00
CA PRO A 4 7.32 36.76 -25.87
C PRO A 4 7.20 35.95 -27.17
N PHE A 5 6.19 35.08 -27.28
CA PHE A 5 5.93 34.24 -28.46
C PHE A 5 4.85 34.82 -29.39
N LEU A 6 4.54 36.12 -29.27
CA LEU A 6 3.70 36.89 -30.21
C LEU A 6 2.29 36.31 -30.46
N CYS A 7 1.77 35.50 -29.54
CA CYS A 7 0.43 34.88 -29.66
C CYS A 7 -0.74 35.84 -29.39
N GLY A 8 -0.48 37.14 -29.25
CA GLY A 8 -1.50 38.17 -29.00
C GLY A 8 -2.02 38.26 -27.55
N PHE A 9 -1.41 37.54 -26.59
CA PHE A 9 -1.80 37.62 -25.19
C PHE A 9 -1.06 38.75 -24.45
N HIS A 10 -1.82 39.66 -23.83
CA HIS A 10 -1.31 40.81 -23.08
C HIS A 10 -1.82 40.77 -21.63
N THR A 11 -0.91 40.89 -20.66
CA THR A 11 -1.27 41.10 -19.24
C THR A 11 -1.40 42.60 -18.95
N PRO A 12 -2.46 43.05 -18.24
CA PRO A 12 -2.63 44.46 -17.88
C PRO A 12 -1.48 44.94 -17.01
N ASN A 13 -0.96 46.13 -17.31
CA ASN A 13 0.30 46.65 -16.78
C ASN A 13 0.18 47.42 -15.46
N ASP A 14 -0.83 47.10 -14.64
CA ASP A 14 -0.96 47.69 -13.30
C ASP A 14 -0.32 46.80 -12.24
N SER A 15 0.16 47.44 -11.17
CA SER A 15 0.86 46.86 -10.01
C SER A 15 0.05 45.85 -9.17
N GLN A 16 -1.03 45.30 -9.73
CA GLN A 16 -1.93 44.28 -9.18
C GLN A 16 -2.08 43.05 -10.12
N ALA A 17 -1.10 42.75 -10.97
CA ALA A 17 -1.15 41.52 -11.76
C ALA A 17 -1.03 40.29 -10.84
N GLU A 18 -2.18 39.64 -10.59
CA GLU A 18 -2.35 38.50 -9.67
C GLU A 18 -1.82 37.16 -10.25
N TYR A 19 -1.40 37.14 -11.53
CA TYR A 19 -0.97 35.94 -12.25
C TYR A 19 0.22 36.22 -13.18
N HIS A 20 1.13 35.25 -13.30
CA HIS A 20 2.28 35.28 -14.22
C HIS A 20 2.22 34.08 -15.18
N ILE A 21 2.68 34.25 -16.42
CA ILE A 21 2.70 33.18 -17.42
C ILE A 21 3.82 32.20 -17.06
N THR A 22 3.48 30.94 -16.76
CA THR A 22 4.45 29.88 -16.43
C THR A 22 4.75 28.95 -17.61
N ALA A 23 3.82 28.78 -18.56
CA ALA A 23 4.00 27.95 -19.75
C ALA A 23 3.17 28.44 -20.94
N HIS A 24 3.67 28.23 -22.15
CA HIS A 24 2.99 28.48 -23.43
C HIS A 24 3.01 27.19 -24.25
N ILE A 25 1.85 26.73 -24.73
CA ILE A 25 1.70 25.47 -25.49
C ILE A 25 1.07 25.78 -26.84
N GLU A 26 1.79 25.52 -27.93
CA GLU A 26 1.33 25.69 -29.31
C GLU A 26 0.69 24.38 -29.79
N LEU A 27 -0.61 24.40 -30.11
CA LEU A 27 -1.36 23.20 -30.55
C LEU A 27 -1.31 22.97 -32.07
N GLN A 28 -0.92 24.00 -32.84
CA GLN A 28 -0.76 23.96 -34.30
C GLN A 28 0.40 24.88 -34.69
N HIS A 29 1.44 24.33 -35.33
CA HIS A 29 2.59 25.13 -35.78
C HIS A 29 2.21 25.99 -36.99
N THR A 30 2.41 27.31 -36.89
CA THR A 30 2.42 28.17 -38.08
C THR A 30 3.75 28.07 -38.81
N PRO A 31 3.83 28.41 -40.11
CA PRO A 31 5.08 28.35 -40.88
C PRO A 31 6.22 29.21 -40.30
N GLU A 32 5.89 30.21 -39.49
CA GLU A 32 6.87 31.06 -38.80
C GLU A 32 7.27 30.54 -37.40
N SER A 33 6.75 29.39 -36.94
CA SER A 33 7.06 28.82 -35.63
C SER A 33 8.50 28.30 -35.57
N GLN A 34 9.24 28.72 -34.54
CA GLN A 34 10.62 28.29 -34.27
C GLN A 34 10.73 26.82 -33.83
N PHE A 35 9.60 26.13 -33.66
CA PHE A 35 9.50 24.74 -33.20
C PHE A 35 9.12 23.75 -34.32
N THR A 36 9.38 24.10 -35.58
CA THR A 36 9.17 23.21 -36.71
C THR A 36 10.19 22.06 -36.69
N VAL A 37 9.71 20.82 -36.57
CA VAL A 37 10.53 19.60 -36.69
C VAL A 37 10.87 19.41 -38.16
N GLU A 38 12.15 19.26 -38.50
CA GLU A 38 12.56 19.05 -39.89
C GLU A 38 11.98 17.73 -40.44
N ASP A 39 11.51 17.75 -41.70
CA ASP A 39 10.80 16.63 -42.34
C ASP A 39 11.54 15.28 -42.27
N GLU A 40 12.86 15.29 -42.10
CA GLU A 40 13.67 14.07 -41.97
C GLU A 40 13.51 13.39 -40.61
N ASP A 41 13.34 14.14 -39.51
CA ASP A 41 13.09 13.56 -38.18
C ASP A 41 11.70 12.94 -38.10
N LEU A 42 10.71 13.57 -38.76
CA LEU A 42 9.37 13.02 -38.87
C LEU A 42 9.34 11.75 -39.75
N LYS A 43 10.10 11.73 -40.85
CA LYS A 43 10.27 10.52 -41.68
C LYS A 43 10.95 9.40 -40.91
N PHE A 44 11.96 9.71 -40.10
CA PHE A 44 12.67 8.73 -39.27
C PHE A 44 11.74 8.14 -38.20
N ALA A 45 10.95 8.97 -37.51
CA ALA A 45 9.97 8.52 -36.53
C ALA A 45 8.88 7.63 -37.17
N LEU A 46 8.38 8.00 -38.35
CA LEU A 46 7.39 7.21 -39.08
C LEU A 46 7.98 5.89 -39.64
N ALA A 47 9.28 5.85 -39.94
CA ALA A 47 9.97 4.63 -40.36
C ALA A 47 10.11 3.64 -39.18
N LEU A 48 10.50 4.13 -38.00
CA LEU A 48 10.56 3.34 -36.77
C LEU A 48 9.19 2.74 -36.40
N GLN A 49 8.13 3.53 -36.51
CA GLN A 49 6.78 3.07 -36.23
C GLN A 49 6.34 1.95 -37.19
N ARG A 50 6.70 2.04 -38.48
CA ARG A 50 6.41 0.96 -39.45
C ARG A 50 7.22 -0.31 -39.19
N GLU A 51 8.47 -0.19 -38.74
CA GLU A 51 9.28 -1.36 -38.37
C GLU A 51 8.70 -2.10 -37.15
N GLU A 52 8.22 -1.37 -36.15
CA GLU A 52 7.53 -1.96 -34.99
C GLU A 52 6.22 -2.66 -35.40
N GLU A 53 5.40 -2.03 -36.25
CA GLU A 53 4.16 -2.64 -36.75
C GLU A 53 4.42 -3.91 -37.59
N GLN A 54 5.49 -3.92 -38.39
CA GLN A 54 5.89 -5.07 -39.19
C GLN A 54 6.37 -6.23 -38.30
N ALA A 55 7.15 -5.93 -37.25
CA ALA A 55 7.60 -6.93 -36.28
C ALA A 55 6.42 -7.58 -35.52
N PHE A 56 5.39 -6.78 -35.18
CA PHE A 56 4.17 -7.29 -34.57
C PHE A 56 3.34 -8.17 -35.53
N ALA A 57 3.33 -7.86 -36.84
CA ALA A 57 2.65 -8.66 -37.85
C ALA A 57 3.37 -10.00 -38.13
N ASP A 58 4.70 -10.02 -38.12
CA ASP A 58 5.51 -11.22 -38.36
C ASP A 58 5.45 -12.23 -37.19
N ILE A 59 5.28 -11.73 -35.95
CA ILE A 59 5.00 -12.59 -34.78
C ILE A 59 3.63 -13.27 -34.94
N ARG A 60 2.64 -12.56 -35.51
CA ARG A 60 1.27 -13.07 -35.69
C ARG A 60 1.15 -14.11 -36.82
N ASN A 61 1.98 -13.99 -37.85
CA ASN A 61 1.93 -14.87 -39.03
C ASN A 61 2.77 -16.16 -38.89
N ARG A 62 3.64 -16.27 -37.88
CA ARG A 62 4.40 -17.52 -37.61
C ARG A 62 3.55 -18.67 -37.03
N ASP A 63 2.33 -18.40 -36.56
CA ASP A 63 1.43 -19.42 -36.00
C ASP A 63 0.56 -20.15 -37.04
N VAL A 64 0.70 -19.86 -38.35
CA VAL A 64 -0.12 -20.49 -39.40
C VAL A 64 0.70 -20.91 -40.64
N SER A 65 1.36 -22.08 -40.61
CA SER A 65 1.54 -22.94 -41.81
C SER A 65 2.15 -24.34 -41.55
N SER A 66 1.28 -25.34 -41.71
CA SER A 66 1.42 -26.66 -42.39
C SER A 66 2.48 -27.74 -42.00
N GLY A 67 1.97 -28.88 -41.51
CA GLY A 67 2.55 -30.25 -41.59
C GLY A 67 1.54 -31.32 -41.08
N PRO A 68 1.47 -32.57 -41.60
CA PRO A 68 0.20 -33.26 -41.84
C PRO A 68 -0.32 -34.22 -40.73
N SER A 69 -1.65 -34.14 -40.54
CA SER A 69 -2.65 -35.16 -40.15
C SER A 69 -2.20 -36.47 -39.48
N LEU A 70 -2.52 -36.62 -38.18
CA LEU A 70 -3.00 -37.84 -37.53
C LEU A 70 -3.90 -37.44 -36.33
N LYS A 71 -4.99 -38.20 -36.13
CA LYS A 71 -6.26 -37.85 -35.43
C LYS A 71 -6.15 -37.44 -33.95
N PRO A 72 -7.13 -36.66 -33.43
CA PRO A 72 -7.04 -35.97 -32.15
C PRO A 72 -7.52 -36.82 -30.97
N ALA A 73 -6.80 -36.75 -29.84
CA ALA A 73 -7.37 -36.99 -28.52
C ALA A 73 -7.82 -35.63 -27.98
N ASN A 74 -9.12 -35.51 -27.68
CA ASN A 74 -9.77 -34.32 -27.14
C ASN A 74 -8.95 -33.68 -26.01
N ARG A 75 -8.42 -32.49 -26.26
CA ARG A 75 -8.23 -31.46 -25.23
C ARG A 75 -9.12 -30.30 -25.60
N GLU A 76 -10.20 -30.18 -24.84
CA GLU A 76 -11.07 -29.02 -24.81
C GLU A 76 -10.20 -27.77 -24.61
N LYS A 77 -10.23 -26.87 -25.60
CA LYS A 77 -9.77 -25.50 -25.42
C LYS A 77 -10.78 -24.81 -24.53
N GLU A 78 -10.49 -24.68 -23.25
CA GLU A 78 -11.08 -23.62 -22.44
C GLU A 78 -10.45 -22.30 -22.89
N GLY A 79 -11.22 -21.54 -23.67
CA GLY A 79 -11.03 -20.10 -23.74
C GLY A 79 -11.46 -19.52 -22.39
N ALA A 80 -10.53 -18.92 -21.66
CA ALA A 80 -10.85 -18.10 -20.49
C ALA A 80 -10.82 -16.63 -20.88
N ALA A 81 -11.96 -15.97 -20.69
CA ALA A 81 -12.20 -14.56 -20.92
C ALA A 81 -11.25 -13.69 -20.07
N ASN A 82 -10.59 -12.72 -20.69
CA ASN A 82 -9.82 -11.66 -20.02
C ASN A 82 -10.74 -10.45 -19.81
N ASP A 83 -11.57 -10.48 -18.77
CA ASP A 83 -12.55 -9.39 -18.52
C ASP A 83 -12.65 -8.92 -17.06
N ASP A 84 -11.70 -9.25 -16.17
CA ASP A 84 -11.90 -8.94 -14.74
C ASP A 84 -10.60 -8.65 -13.94
N PHE A 85 -9.79 -7.68 -14.37
CA PHE A 85 -8.69 -7.14 -13.55
C PHE A 85 -9.12 -5.78 -12.95
N PRO A 86 -9.59 -5.72 -11.70
CA PRO A 86 -10.28 -4.55 -11.13
C PRO A 86 -9.33 -3.46 -10.60
N TYR A 87 -8.14 -3.34 -11.17
CA TYR A 87 -7.08 -2.44 -10.71
C TYR A 87 -6.63 -1.51 -11.84
N ALA A 88 -6.38 -0.25 -11.48
CA ALA A 88 -5.79 0.75 -12.36
C ALA A 88 -4.41 1.17 -11.85
N GLU A 89 -3.47 1.38 -12.77
CA GLU A 89 -2.17 1.97 -12.46
C GLU A 89 -2.32 3.48 -12.24
N CYS A 90 -1.84 3.97 -11.09
CA CYS A 90 -1.86 5.39 -10.76
C CYS A 90 -0.84 6.15 -11.62
N PRO A 91 -1.23 7.23 -12.33
CA PRO A 91 -0.31 7.97 -13.21
C PRO A 91 0.79 8.75 -12.46
N GLU A 92 0.58 9.09 -11.19
CA GLU A 92 1.58 9.82 -10.40
C GLU A 92 2.62 8.92 -9.76
N CYS A 93 2.29 7.65 -9.63
CA CYS A 93 2.89 6.83 -8.61
C CYS A 93 3.11 5.38 -9.06
N GLU A 94 2.55 4.94 -10.18
CA GLU A 94 2.75 3.61 -10.78
C GLU A 94 2.26 2.44 -9.88
N GLU A 95 1.60 2.74 -8.74
CA GLU A 95 0.91 1.71 -7.94
C GLU A 95 -0.38 1.28 -8.61
N PHE A 96 -0.67 -0.02 -8.53
CA PHE A 96 -1.98 -0.54 -8.93
C PHE A 96 -2.94 -0.41 -7.77
N VAL A 97 -4.01 0.34 -8.00
CA VAL A 97 -5.02 0.68 -7.01
C VAL A 97 -6.33 0.07 -7.44
N HIS A 98 -7.07 -0.51 -6.49
CA HIS A 98 -8.41 -1.01 -6.78
C HIS A 98 -9.28 0.14 -7.29
N LEU A 99 -10.08 -0.10 -8.34
CA LEU A 99 -10.83 0.97 -9.01
C LEU A 99 -11.75 1.76 -8.05
N ILE A 100 -12.26 1.13 -6.99
CA ILE A 100 -13.09 1.78 -5.96
C ILE A 100 -12.32 2.73 -5.02
N GLU A 101 -10.99 2.64 -5.02
CA GLU A 101 -10.07 3.46 -4.22
C GLU A 101 -9.30 4.49 -5.04
N LEU A 102 -9.37 4.44 -6.37
CA LEU A 102 -8.55 5.28 -7.22
C LEU A 102 -8.71 6.77 -6.89
N ASP A 103 -9.94 7.24 -6.70
CA ASP A 103 -10.22 8.63 -6.33
C ASP A 103 -9.60 9.01 -4.97
N GLU A 104 -9.68 8.12 -3.98
CA GLU A 104 -9.11 8.37 -2.64
C GLU A 104 -7.59 8.34 -2.67
N HIS A 105 -7.01 7.45 -3.46
CA HIS A 105 -5.58 7.39 -3.71
C HIS A 105 -5.08 8.68 -4.38
N MET A 106 -5.77 9.16 -5.42
CA MET A 106 -5.44 10.42 -6.09
C MET A 106 -5.59 11.63 -5.16
N ASN A 107 -6.64 11.66 -4.35
CA ASN A 107 -6.82 12.70 -3.33
C ASN A 107 -5.70 12.70 -2.28
N THR A 108 -5.10 11.55 -2.00
CA THR A 108 -3.96 11.45 -1.08
C THR A 108 -2.71 12.10 -1.67
N HIS A 109 -2.42 11.92 -2.96
CA HIS A 109 -1.34 12.66 -3.64
C HIS A 109 -1.52 14.16 -3.56
N LEU A 110 -2.73 14.65 -3.86
CA LEU A 110 -3.06 16.06 -3.76
C LEU A 110 -2.84 16.57 -2.32
N SER A 111 -3.36 15.87 -1.31
CA SER A 111 -3.22 16.26 0.09
C SER A 111 -1.76 16.33 0.55
N LEU A 112 -0.92 15.39 0.10
CA LEU A 112 0.50 15.37 0.47
C LEU A 112 1.29 16.49 -0.22
N LYS A 113 0.93 16.85 -1.46
CA LYS A 113 1.51 17.99 -2.19
C LYS A 113 1.13 19.33 -1.54
N TYR A 114 -0.14 19.57 -1.23
CA TYR A 114 -0.54 20.86 -0.64
C TYR A 114 -0.05 21.04 0.81
N SER A 115 0.16 19.94 1.56
CA SER A 115 0.76 20.00 2.89
C SER A 115 2.25 20.42 2.89
N SER A 116 2.93 20.48 1.73
CA SER A 116 4.32 20.96 1.66
C SER A 116 4.43 22.48 1.50
N ASP A 117 3.44 23.13 0.88
CA ASP A 117 3.65 24.48 0.33
C ASP A 117 2.85 25.59 1.04
N ASP A 118 1.72 25.31 1.71
CA ASP A 118 1.00 26.34 2.48
C ASP A 118 0.11 25.74 3.58
N MET A 119 0.18 26.31 4.79
CA MET A 119 -0.71 25.95 5.92
C MET A 119 -2.13 26.55 5.80
N ALA A 120 -2.49 27.04 4.62
CA ALA A 120 -3.78 27.62 4.29
C ALA A 120 -4.27 27.13 2.91
N GLY A 121 -4.59 25.84 2.82
CA GLY A 121 -5.32 25.32 1.66
C GLY A 121 -6.77 25.82 1.62
N PRO A 122 -7.39 25.97 0.43
CA PRO A 122 -8.79 26.36 0.32
C PRO A 122 -9.73 25.26 0.88
N ASP A 123 -10.86 25.67 1.45
CA ASP A 123 -11.93 24.75 1.88
C ASP A 123 -12.45 23.98 0.65
N PHE A 124 -12.02 22.73 0.51
CA PHE A 124 -12.57 21.83 -0.49
C PHE A 124 -13.90 21.28 0.03
N ASN A 125 -15.00 21.71 -0.58
CA ASN A 125 -16.28 21.02 -0.46
C ASN A 125 -16.09 19.54 -0.85
N GLU A 126 -16.52 18.62 0.01
CA GLU A 126 -16.69 17.22 -0.37
C GLU A 126 -17.49 17.16 -1.67
N PRO A 127 -16.97 16.57 -2.76
CA PRO A 127 -17.83 16.23 -3.87
C PRO A 127 -18.87 15.24 -3.36
N SER A 128 -20.14 15.54 -3.62
CA SER A 128 -21.26 14.64 -3.34
C SER A 128 -20.89 13.26 -3.89
N SER A 129 -21.02 12.23 -3.05
CA SER A 129 -20.76 10.83 -3.39
C SER A 129 -21.73 10.32 -4.46
N GLY A 130 -21.51 10.73 -5.70
CA GLY A 130 -22.02 10.04 -6.86
C GLY A 130 -21.32 8.69 -6.92
N ARG A 131 -22.02 7.60 -6.57
CA ARG A 131 -21.50 6.25 -6.73
C ARG A 131 -21.17 6.01 -8.21
N PRO A 132 -19.90 5.80 -8.61
CA PRO A 132 -19.68 5.03 -9.81
C PRO A 132 -20.18 3.61 -9.52
N SER A 133 -21.17 3.15 -10.28
CA SER A 133 -21.64 1.76 -10.24
C SER A 133 -20.59 0.88 -10.90
N PHE A 134 -19.44 0.68 -10.25
CA PHE A 134 -18.41 -0.23 -10.72
C PHE A 134 -18.60 -1.61 -10.07
N GLN A 135 -18.76 -2.65 -10.88
CA GLN A 135 -19.04 -4.02 -10.44
C GLN A 135 -17.74 -4.83 -10.26
N GLY A 136 -16.75 -4.28 -9.56
CA GLY A 136 -15.53 -5.01 -9.19
C GLY A 136 -15.73 -5.86 -7.93
N SER A 137 -15.04 -7.01 -7.83
CA SER A 137 -15.10 -7.86 -6.64
C SER A 137 -14.49 -7.17 -5.41
N THR A 138 -15.31 -6.92 -4.38
CA THR A 138 -14.95 -6.35 -3.07
C THR A 138 -14.53 -7.42 -2.05
N LYS A 139 -14.21 -8.63 -2.53
CA LYS A 139 -13.89 -9.81 -1.72
C LYS A 139 -12.42 -10.16 -1.79
N ILE A 140 -11.91 -10.76 -0.73
CA ILE A 140 -10.55 -11.28 -0.69
C ILE A 140 -10.62 -12.70 -1.24
N ALA A 141 -9.87 -12.96 -2.31
CA ALA A 141 -9.73 -14.32 -2.79
C ALA A 141 -8.85 -15.10 -1.81
N ARG A 142 -9.48 -16.02 -1.09
CA ARG A 142 -8.84 -16.79 -0.03
C ARG A 142 -7.96 -17.87 -0.61
N HIS A 143 -6.73 -17.94 -0.10
CA HIS A 143 -5.93 -19.17 -0.15
C HIS A 143 -6.72 -20.30 0.49
N ARG A 144 -6.84 -21.46 -0.19
CA ARG A 144 -7.59 -22.59 0.36
C ARG A 144 -6.69 -23.40 1.31
N GLY A 145 -6.40 -22.83 2.47
CA GLY A 145 -5.62 -23.42 3.56
C GLY A 145 -6.43 -23.58 4.86
N ARG A 146 -5.95 -24.38 5.80
CA ARG A 146 -6.68 -24.97 6.94
C ARG A 146 -7.16 -23.99 8.02
N HIS A 147 -8.41 -24.20 8.44
CA HIS A 147 -9.00 -24.02 9.79
C HIS A 147 -8.85 -22.68 10.52
N ASP A 148 -10.01 -22.11 10.89
CA ASP A 148 -10.18 -21.29 12.07
C ASP A 148 -9.36 -21.87 13.24
N GLY A 149 -8.44 -21.08 13.80
CA GLY A 149 -7.69 -21.44 14.98
C GLY A 149 -8.66 -21.88 16.09
N GLN A 150 -8.69 -23.19 16.36
CA GLN A 150 -9.50 -23.73 17.45
C GLN A 150 -8.76 -23.52 18.77
N PRO A 151 -9.42 -22.98 19.81
CA PRO A 151 -8.98 -23.20 21.17
C PRO A 151 -9.21 -24.68 21.52
N PHE A 152 -8.33 -25.24 22.35
CA PHE A 152 -8.42 -26.59 22.90
C PHE A 152 -9.87 -27.07 23.16
N GLY A 153 -10.32 -28.09 22.44
CA GLY A 153 -11.60 -28.76 22.71
C GLY A 153 -12.09 -29.62 21.54
N LYS A 154 -12.08 -30.96 21.72
CA LYS A 154 -12.61 -31.92 20.75
C LYS A 154 -14.13 -31.78 20.63
N GLU A 155 -14.67 -31.75 19.41
CA GLU A 155 -15.91 -32.46 19.08
C GLU A 155 -16.10 -32.61 17.56
N ASN A 156 -16.47 -33.82 17.16
CA ASN A 156 -16.73 -34.25 15.79
C ASN A 156 -18.12 -33.83 15.33
N VAL A 157 -18.25 -33.16 14.17
CA VAL A 157 -19.47 -33.26 13.35
C VAL A 157 -19.06 -33.23 11.87
N GLY A 158 -19.26 -34.35 11.19
CA GLY A 158 -19.05 -34.47 9.75
C GLY A 158 -20.17 -33.84 8.95
N ARG A 159 -19.83 -33.28 7.79
CA ARG A 159 -20.75 -33.14 6.65
C ARG A 159 -19.96 -33.06 5.34
N SER A 160 -20.39 -33.91 4.42
CA SER A 160 -19.82 -34.16 3.09
C SER A 160 -19.87 -32.91 2.22
N ALA A 161 -18.70 -32.46 1.74
CA ALA A 161 -18.55 -31.47 0.70
C ALA A 161 -17.84 -32.13 -0.49
N LYS A 162 -18.49 -32.12 -1.66
CA LYS A 162 -17.94 -32.57 -2.93
C LYS A 162 -16.58 -31.90 -3.18
N GLU A 163 -15.53 -32.72 -3.26
CA GLU A 163 -14.18 -32.33 -3.67
C GLU A 163 -14.23 -31.61 -5.03
N LYS A 164 -13.93 -30.31 -5.04
CA LYS A 164 -13.60 -29.56 -6.26
C LYS A 164 -12.11 -29.18 -6.21
N SER A 165 -11.36 -29.78 -7.14
CA SER A 165 -9.96 -29.55 -7.58
C SER A 165 -8.99 -28.92 -6.57
N ARG A 166 -8.13 -29.77 -5.99
CA ARG A 166 -6.85 -29.38 -5.37
C ARG A 166 -5.88 -28.88 -6.46
N GLY A 167 -5.26 -27.71 -6.28
CA GLY A 167 -4.06 -27.31 -7.04
C GLY A 167 -4.23 -26.27 -8.16
N MET A 168 -5.12 -25.29 -8.04
CA MET A 168 -5.17 -24.18 -9.00
C MET A 168 -4.28 -23.01 -8.54
N ARG A 169 -3.38 -22.56 -9.42
CA ARG A 169 -2.56 -21.37 -9.22
C ARG A 169 -3.46 -20.12 -9.17
N LEU A 170 -3.13 -19.17 -8.30
CA LEU A 170 -3.84 -17.90 -8.18
C LEU A 170 -3.63 -17.02 -9.42
N GLY A 171 -4.55 -16.08 -9.61
CA GLY A 171 -4.59 -15.19 -10.77
C GLY A 171 -4.04 -13.81 -10.50
N LYS A 172 -4.29 -12.90 -11.44
CA LYS A 172 -3.89 -11.49 -11.34
C LYS A 172 -4.63 -10.73 -10.24
N THR A 173 -5.82 -11.17 -9.87
CA THR A 173 -6.61 -10.53 -8.81
C THR A 173 -5.94 -10.66 -7.45
N GLU A 174 -5.30 -11.80 -7.19
CA GLU A 174 -4.64 -12.09 -5.92
C GLU A 174 -3.16 -11.71 -5.92
N LEU A 175 -2.44 -12.10 -6.98
CA LEU A 175 -0.99 -11.93 -7.06
C LEU A 175 -0.57 -10.63 -7.77
N GLY A 176 -1.54 -9.80 -8.16
CA GLY A 176 -1.31 -8.55 -8.87
C GLY A 176 -0.98 -8.73 -10.36
N PRO A 177 -0.60 -7.64 -11.05
CA PRO A 177 -0.35 -7.65 -12.50
C PRO A 177 0.77 -8.62 -12.92
N HIS A 178 1.65 -9.00 -11.99
CA HIS A 178 2.80 -9.87 -12.19
C HIS A 178 2.59 -11.31 -11.69
N ALA A 179 1.34 -11.75 -11.54
CA ALA A 179 0.96 -13.09 -11.05
C ALA A 179 1.73 -14.28 -11.67
N PHE A 180 2.05 -14.18 -12.96
CA PHE A 180 2.69 -15.25 -13.72
C PHE A 180 4.17 -14.97 -14.01
N GLU A 181 4.73 -13.92 -13.42
CA GLU A 181 6.15 -13.60 -13.54
C GLU A 181 6.99 -14.71 -12.92
N GLU A 182 7.98 -15.21 -13.67
CA GLU A 182 8.97 -16.15 -13.16
C GLU A 182 10.12 -15.42 -12.46
N ARG A 183 10.51 -14.25 -12.99
CA ARG A 183 11.53 -13.38 -12.42
C ARG A 183 11.29 -11.94 -12.85
N MET A 184 11.51 -11.00 -11.92
CA MET A 184 11.41 -9.57 -12.16
C MET A 184 12.53 -9.07 -13.08
N PRO A 185 12.33 -7.92 -13.75
CA PRO A 185 13.38 -7.30 -14.56
C PRO A 185 14.65 -7.01 -13.74
N GLU A 186 15.81 -7.15 -14.38
CA GLU A 186 17.11 -7.01 -13.71
C GLU A 186 17.31 -5.62 -13.06
N TRP A 187 16.76 -4.57 -13.67
CA TRP A 187 16.83 -3.22 -13.10
C TRP A 187 16.08 -3.12 -11.76
N MET A 188 14.93 -3.80 -11.62
CA MET A 188 14.16 -3.83 -10.39
C MET A 188 14.88 -4.67 -9.33
N LEU A 189 15.42 -5.82 -9.74
CA LEU A 189 16.20 -6.69 -8.85
C LEU A 189 17.40 -5.92 -8.27
N LYS A 190 18.18 -5.25 -9.13
CA LYS A 190 19.31 -4.42 -8.72
C LYS A 190 18.86 -3.28 -7.79
N LYS A 191 17.73 -2.63 -8.09
CA LYS A 191 17.17 -1.58 -7.24
C LYS A 191 16.80 -2.09 -5.84
N LEU A 192 16.21 -3.28 -5.74
CA LEU A 192 15.89 -3.92 -4.45
C LEU A 192 17.15 -4.40 -3.70
N GLN A 193 18.18 -4.83 -4.41
CA GLN A 193 19.48 -5.22 -3.83
C GLN A 193 20.26 -4.03 -3.27
N GLU A 194 20.28 -2.91 -4.01
CA GLU A 194 20.88 -1.65 -3.56
C GLU A 194 20.15 -1.10 -2.31
N GLY A 195 18.84 -1.32 -2.25
CA GLY A 195 17.99 -0.85 -1.17
C GLY A 195 17.72 0.65 -1.24
N GLU A 196 17.22 1.18 -0.13
CA GLU A 196 16.87 2.59 -0.02
C GLU A 196 18.05 3.44 0.39
N PRO A 197 18.13 4.72 -0.03
CA PRO A 197 19.22 5.60 0.34
C PRO A 197 19.38 5.67 1.86
N VAL A 198 20.62 5.51 2.31
CA VAL A 198 20.99 5.54 3.73
C VAL A 198 21.88 6.73 4.01
N ARG A 199 21.46 7.59 4.93
CA ARG A 199 22.24 8.72 5.44
C ARG A 199 22.72 8.41 6.86
N ARG A 200 23.92 8.90 7.19
CA ARG A 200 24.47 8.83 8.55
C ARG A 200 24.47 10.23 9.15
N VAL A 201 23.84 10.39 10.30
CA VAL A 201 23.76 11.66 11.01
C VAL A 201 24.39 11.49 12.37
N ASN A 202 25.40 12.31 12.66
CA ASN A 202 25.99 12.34 13.99
C ASN A 202 25.12 13.19 14.91
N ARG A 203 24.67 12.61 16.03
CA ARG A 203 23.88 13.26 17.06
C ARG A 203 24.60 13.12 18.40
N ILE A 204 24.43 14.10 19.27
CA ILE A 204 24.92 14.01 20.65
C ILE A 204 23.80 13.38 21.47
N GLY A 205 24.06 12.20 22.03
CA GLY A 205 23.14 11.50 22.92
C GLY A 205 22.93 12.26 24.22
N ARG A 206 21.91 11.87 24.99
CA ARG A 206 21.59 12.51 26.29
C ARG A 206 22.74 12.41 27.31
N ASN A 207 23.63 11.44 27.14
CA ASN A 207 24.84 11.24 27.94
C ASN A 207 26.05 12.07 27.45
N GLY A 208 25.84 12.98 26.49
CA GLY A 208 26.91 13.79 25.89
C GLY A 208 27.80 13.04 24.90
N GLN A 209 27.55 11.75 24.64
CA GLN A 209 28.35 10.96 23.69
C GLN A 209 27.87 11.16 22.25
N LEU A 210 28.80 11.16 21.31
CA LEU A 210 28.49 11.18 19.89
C LEU A 210 27.93 9.81 19.47
N CYS A 211 26.69 9.77 19.01
CA CYS A 211 26.09 8.61 18.34
C CYS A 211 25.95 8.90 16.85
N THR A 212 26.22 7.90 16.02
CA THR A 212 25.96 7.98 14.57
C THR A 212 24.65 7.26 14.29
N ASP A 213 23.60 8.04 14.04
CA ASP A 213 22.28 7.53 13.69
C ASP A 213 22.24 7.17 12.20
N ARG A 214 21.77 5.96 11.89
CA ARG A 214 21.50 5.50 10.53
C ARG A 214 20.06 5.86 10.17
N ILE A 215 19.89 6.67 9.14
CA ILE A 215 18.57 7.08 8.64
C ILE A 215 18.39 6.45 7.25
N VAL A 216 17.35 5.65 7.09
CA VAL A 216 16.94 5.10 5.80
C VAL A 216 15.77 5.94 5.29
N ASP A 217 15.84 6.41 4.05
CA ASP A 217 14.92 7.46 3.58
C ASP A 217 13.43 7.05 3.57
N ASN A 218 13.14 5.75 3.47
CA ASN A 218 11.77 5.22 3.49
C ASN A 218 11.31 4.66 4.85
N GLU A 219 12.15 4.74 5.89
CA GLU A 219 11.84 4.26 7.24
C GLU A 219 11.66 5.47 8.17
N VAL A 220 10.48 5.61 8.77
CA VAL A 220 10.11 6.77 9.59
C VAL A 220 9.79 6.33 11.02
N PRO A 221 10.80 6.27 11.91
CA PRO A 221 10.59 6.00 13.33
C PRO A 221 9.92 7.17 14.05
N GLY A 222 9.19 6.87 15.12
CA GLY A 222 8.62 7.89 16.02
C GLY A 222 7.32 8.53 15.53
N LEU A 223 6.75 8.03 14.43
CA LEU A 223 5.51 8.57 13.87
C LEU A 223 4.27 8.25 14.72
N VAL A 224 4.22 7.08 15.35
CA VAL A 224 3.10 6.66 16.22
C VAL A 224 2.86 7.66 17.37
N PRO A 225 3.88 8.08 18.16
CA PRO A 225 3.72 9.15 19.15
C PRO A 225 3.22 10.48 18.58
N VAL A 226 3.67 10.87 17.39
CA VAL A 226 3.23 12.13 16.75
C VAL A 226 1.75 12.05 16.38
N ILE A 227 1.33 10.95 15.76
CA ILE A 227 -0.09 10.71 15.44
C ILE A 227 -0.94 10.72 16.70
N ALA A 228 -0.51 10.03 17.76
CA ALA A 228 -1.24 10.00 19.03
C ALA A 228 -1.43 11.41 19.62
N ASN A 229 -0.39 12.25 19.55
CA ASN A 229 -0.49 13.64 20.00
C ASN A 229 -1.43 14.46 19.08
N LEU A 230 -1.36 14.29 17.76
CA LEU A 230 -2.26 14.96 16.83
C LEU A 230 -3.72 14.59 17.05
N CYS A 231 -4.03 13.36 17.48
CA CYS A 231 -5.39 12.95 17.84
C CYS A 231 -5.98 13.79 19.00
N THR A 232 -5.16 14.29 19.92
CA THR A 232 -5.63 15.14 21.05
C THR A 232 -6.05 16.54 20.63
N THR A 233 -5.50 17.01 19.52
CA THR A 233 -5.54 18.40 19.09
C THR A 233 -6.88 18.87 18.51
N PRO A 234 -7.76 18.05 17.88
CA PRO A 234 -8.87 18.58 17.10
C PRO A 234 -10.28 18.43 17.69
N SER A 235 -10.55 17.54 18.65
CA SER A 235 -11.96 17.14 18.88
C SER A 235 -12.41 17.15 20.33
N ASN A 236 -13.27 18.10 20.65
CA ASN A 236 -14.19 18.05 21.81
C ASN A 236 -15.00 16.74 21.84
N ASN A 237 -15.06 16.05 20.70
CA ASN A 237 -15.78 14.80 20.48
C ASN A 237 -14.92 13.52 20.56
N LEU A 238 -13.58 13.60 20.68
CA LEU A 238 -12.80 12.37 20.89
C LEU A 238 -13.16 11.77 22.26
N GLN A 239 -13.56 10.51 22.25
CA GLN A 239 -13.78 9.72 23.45
C GLN A 239 -12.46 9.08 23.89
N ALA A 240 -11.81 8.36 22.98
CA ALA A 240 -10.54 7.68 23.22
C ALA A 240 -9.77 7.50 21.91
N ALA A 241 -8.45 7.55 21.95
CA ALA A 241 -7.59 7.05 20.87
C ALA A 241 -6.61 6.04 21.45
N TYR A 242 -6.55 4.87 20.84
CA TYR A 242 -5.60 3.82 21.18
C TYR A 242 -4.54 3.74 20.10
N VAL A 243 -3.28 3.62 20.50
CA VAL A 243 -2.17 3.41 19.56
C VAL A 243 -1.28 2.26 20.00
N CYS A 244 -0.72 1.55 19.02
CA CYS A 244 0.25 0.48 19.22
C CYS A 244 1.56 1.00 19.83
N HIS A 245 2.50 0.09 20.08
CA HIS A 245 3.79 0.42 20.67
C HIS A 245 4.57 1.48 19.84
N PRO A 246 5.22 2.47 20.49
CA PRO A 246 5.87 3.58 19.80
C PRO A 246 7.10 3.21 18.97
N SER A 247 7.59 1.98 19.06
CA SER A 247 8.73 1.50 18.26
C SER A 247 8.37 1.16 16.82
N VAL A 248 7.09 1.07 16.48
CA VAL A 248 6.66 0.81 15.10
C VAL A 248 7.12 1.97 14.22
N GLN A 249 7.88 1.63 13.19
CA GLN A 249 8.33 2.55 12.16
C GLN A 249 7.35 2.49 10.99
N HIS A 250 7.00 3.64 10.41
CA HIS A 250 6.28 3.65 9.14
C HIS A 250 7.29 3.38 8.03
N VAL A 251 7.06 2.33 7.25
CA VAL A 251 7.87 2.01 6.08
C VAL A 251 7.03 2.19 4.83
N PHE A 252 7.46 3.08 3.95
CA PHE A 252 6.77 3.36 2.69
C PHE A 252 7.61 2.92 1.50
N ARG A 253 6.99 2.94 0.31
CA ARG A 253 7.62 2.52 -0.93
C ARG A 253 8.78 3.44 -1.33
N GLY A 254 9.81 2.83 -1.90
CA GLY A 254 10.86 3.55 -2.59
C GLY A 254 10.41 4.10 -3.94
N GLN A 255 11.18 5.02 -4.49
CA GLN A 255 10.99 5.51 -5.85
C GLN A 255 11.01 4.33 -6.85
N ARG A 256 9.92 4.20 -7.64
CA ARG A 256 9.73 3.14 -8.66
C ARG A 256 9.75 1.71 -8.09
N GLN A 257 9.51 1.53 -6.79
CA GLN A 257 9.40 0.22 -6.13
C GLN A 257 7.94 -0.08 -5.76
N THR A 258 7.11 -0.28 -6.79
CA THR A 258 5.67 -0.55 -6.66
C THR A 258 5.39 -2.02 -6.37
N HIS A 259 4.15 -2.35 -5.96
CA HIS A 259 3.66 -3.74 -5.78
C HIS A 259 4.14 -4.49 -4.53
N PHE A 260 4.94 -3.87 -3.66
CA PHE A 260 5.53 -4.55 -2.51
C PHE A 260 4.85 -4.23 -1.18
N CYS A 261 3.60 -3.77 -1.18
CA CYS A 261 2.89 -3.33 0.04
C CYS A 261 2.90 -4.39 1.15
N GLY A 262 2.62 -5.66 0.84
CA GLY A 262 2.65 -6.75 1.81
C GLY A 262 4.00 -6.90 2.50
N TYR A 263 5.09 -6.81 1.74
CA TYR A 263 6.45 -6.87 2.28
C TYR A 263 6.78 -5.65 3.15
N ARG A 264 6.35 -4.45 2.77
CA ARG A 264 6.52 -3.23 3.59
C ARG A 264 5.74 -3.31 4.90
N ASN A 265 4.54 -3.88 4.89
CA ASN A 265 3.78 -4.14 6.12
C ASN A 265 4.48 -5.16 7.02
N ILE A 266 5.11 -6.21 6.47
CA ILE A 266 5.97 -7.11 7.26
C ILE A 266 7.13 -6.32 7.89
N GLN A 267 7.79 -5.41 7.14
CA GLN A 267 8.85 -4.56 7.72
C GLN A 267 8.35 -3.73 8.91
N MET A 268 7.11 -3.21 8.85
CA MET A 268 6.49 -2.49 9.96
C MET A 268 6.24 -3.40 11.18
N LEU A 269 5.77 -4.64 10.99
CA LEU A 269 5.68 -5.63 12.08
C LEU A 269 7.07 -5.96 12.66
N VAL A 270 8.08 -6.17 11.81
CA VAL A 270 9.46 -6.48 12.25
C VAL A 270 10.04 -5.33 13.08
N SER A 271 9.72 -4.07 12.73
CA SER A 271 10.15 -2.91 13.51
C SER A 271 9.60 -2.92 14.95
N TYR A 272 8.39 -3.45 15.16
CA TYR A 272 7.86 -3.70 16.50
C TYR A 272 8.66 -4.78 17.23
N LEU A 273 8.89 -5.93 16.58
CA LEU A 273 9.62 -7.06 17.18
C LEU A 273 11.04 -6.66 17.58
N GLN A 274 11.76 -5.96 16.71
CA GLN A 274 13.09 -5.44 17.01
C GLN A 274 13.05 -4.37 18.11
N GLY A 275 12.08 -3.44 18.04
CA GLY A 275 11.95 -2.35 19.00
C GLY A 275 11.58 -2.79 20.42
N THR A 276 10.81 -3.87 20.55
CA THR A 276 10.45 -4.50 21.83
C THR A 276 11.45 -5.57 22.28
N LYS A 277 12.44 -5.91 21.43
CA LYS A 277 13.35 -7.04 21.63
C LYS A 277 12.59 -8.35 21.88
N ALA A 278 11.54 -8.57 21.10
CA ALA A 278 10.75 -9.80 21.13
C ALA A 278 11.65 -11.02 20.93
N ARG A 279 11.26 -12.16 21.47
CA ARG A 279 12.05 -13.39 21.34
C ARG A 279 12.40 -13.66 19.87
N ASP A 280 13.65 -14.07 19.63
CA ASP A 280 14.17 -14.41 18.29
C ASP A 280 14.16 -13.25 17.26
N HIS A 281 13.94 -11.99 17.67
CA HIS A 281 13.93 -10.84 16.76
C HIS A 281 15.22 -10.66 15.93
N GLU A 282 16.36 -11.13 16.47
CA GLU A 282 17.67 -11.08 15.80
C GLU A 282 17.72 -11.89 14.50
N ARG A 283 16.78 -12.83 14.27
CA ARG A 283 16.66 -13.59 13.02
C ARG A 283 16.35 -12.71 11.81
N PHE A 284 15.74 -11.53 12.03
CA PHE A 284 15.53 -10.52 11.00
C PHE A 284 16.80 -9.69 10.72
N GLY A 285 17.86 -9.91 11.48
CA GLY A 285 19.07 -9.10 11.45
C GLY A 285 18.94 -7.80 12.25
N LYS A 286 19.99 -6.97 12.18
CA LYS A 286 20.07 -5.69 12.91
C LYS A 286 19.26 -4.55 12.28
N ASN A 287 19.00 -4.65 10.99
CA ASN A 287 18.24 -3.68 10.21
C ASN A 287 16.92 -4.32 9.77
N LEU A 288 15.97 -3.52 9.27
CA LEU A 288 14.78 -4.10 8.64
C LEU A 288 15.19 -4.89 7.38
N PRO A 289 14.66 -6.12 7.21
CA PRO A 289 14.98 -6.95 6.04
C PRO A 289 14.36 -6.33 4.78
N GLY A 290 15.12 -6.25 3.68
CA GLY A 290 14.60 -5.80 2.39
C GLY A 290 13.61 -6.79 1.76
N VAL A 291 12.92 -6.38 0.70
CA VAL A 291 11.92 -7.21 -0.01
C VAL A 291 12.48 -8.57 -0.42
N LEU A 292 13.66 -8.61 -1.03
CA LEU A 292 14.28 -9.87 -1.49
C LEU A 292 14.57 -10.80 -0.31
N ARG A 293 15.06 -10.26 0.81
CA ARG A 293 15.30 -11.09 2.00
C ARG A 293 14.00 -11.62 2.59
N LEU A 294 12.91 -10.83 2.56
CA LEU A 294 11.61 -11.32 2.99
C LEU A 294 11.07 -12.41 2.06
N GLN A 295 11.26 -12.30 0.74
CA GLN A 295 10.93 -13.37 -0.20
C GLN A 295 11.69 -14.67 0.11
N GLU A 296 13.00 -14.56 0.35
CA GLU A 296 13.82 -15.70 0.77
C GLU A 296 13.30 -16.33 2.06
N MET A 297 13.02 -15.53 3.10
CA MET A 297 12.53 -16.05 4.39
C MET A 297 11.17 -16.75 4.28
N ILE A 298 10.28 -16.28 3.39
CA ILE A 298 8.99 -16.93 3.13
C ILE A 298 9.18 -18.24 2.35
N GLU A 299 10.08 -18.28 1.37
CA GLU A 299 10.39 -19.52 0.65
C GLU A 299 11.11 -20.54 1.55
N GLU A 300 12.02 -20.08 2.42
CA GLU A 300 12.64 -20.88 3.49
C GLU A 300 11.56 -21.49 4.42
N ALA A 301 10.54 -20.70 4.78
CA ALA A 301 9.40 -21.19 5.57
C ALA A 301 8.64 -22.33 4.86
N TRP A 302 8.46 -22.22 3.54
CA TRP A 302 7.82 -23.26 2.73
C TRP A 302 8.69 -24.50 2.55
N ASP A 303 10.01 -24.34 2.44
CA ASP A 303 10.98 -25.44 2.38
C ASP A 303 10.97 -26.26 3.68
N ASP A 304 10.73 -25.61 4.83
CA ASP A 304 10.54 -26.26 6.13
C ASP A 304 9.17 -26.98 6.27
N GLY A 305 8.33 -26.93 5.23
CA GLY A 305 7.03 -27.61 5.19
C GLY A 305 5.87 -26.81 5.78
N ASN A 306 6.08 -25.54 6.14
CA ASN A 306 4.98 -24.64 6.50
C ASN A 306 4.23 -24.23 5.23
N ASP A 307 2.90 -24.21 5.28
CA ASP A 307 2.01 -23.75 4.20
C ASP A 307 2.46 -24.03 2.75
N VAL A 308 2.73 -25.31 2.45
CA VAL A 308 3.13 -25.75 1.10
C VAL A 308 2.07 -25.40 0.03
N LEU A 309 0.82 -25.15 0.45
CA LEU A 309 -0.25 -24.72 -0.45
C LEU A 309 -0.04 -23.29 -0.95
N ALA A 310 0.35 -22.34 -0.09
CA ALA A 310 0.68 -20.98 -0.52
C ALA A 310 1.77 -20.97 -1.61
N ARG A 311 2.81 -21.81 -1.48
CA ARG A 311 3.84 -21.94 -2.52
C ARG A 311 3.27 -22.41 -3.86
N GLN A 312 2.37 -23.40 -3.84
CA GLN A 312 1.73 -23.93 -5.05
C GLN A 312 0.78 -22.89 -5.69
N GLU A 313 0.02 -22.19 -4.85
CA GLU A 313 -0.94 -21.16 -5.24
C GLU A 313 -0.24 -19.95 -5.87
N THR A 314 0.91 -19.52 -5.34
CA THR A 314 1.72 -18.41 -5.89
C THR A 314 2.62 -18.84 -7.06
N GLY A 315 3.01 -20.11 -7.11
CA GLY A 315 4.07 -20.62 -7.98
C GLY A 315 5.45 -20.09 -7.60
N GLY A 316 5.67 -19.84 -6.30
CA GLY A 316 6.87 -19.20 -5.75
C GLY A 316 6.86 -17.68 -5.90
N ILE A 317 7.56 -16.98 -5.01
CA ILE A 317 7.62 -15.51 -4.96
C ILE A 317 9.04 -14.97 -5.12
N LEU A 318 10.06 -15.83 -5.02
CA LEU A 318 11.46 -15.42 -5.06
C LEU A 318 11.80 -14.63 -6.34
N ASN A 319 12.35 -13.43 -6.16
CA ASN A 319 12.73 -12.53 -7.25
C ASN A 319 11.56 -12.16 -8.19
N THR A 320 10.32 -12.10 -7.69
CA THR A 320 9.14 -11.68 -8.47
C THR A 320 8.51 -10.42 -7.89
N ARG A 321 7.63 -9.77 -8.65
CA ARG A 321 6.80 -8.64 -8.22
C ARG A 321 5.40 -9.08 -7.78
N LYS A 322 5.22 -10.36 -7.43
CA LYS A 322 3.94 -10.89 -6.97
C LYS A 322 3.56 -10.26 -5.65
N TRP A 323 2.28 -9.91 -5.53
CA TRP A 323 1.69 -9.53 -4.27
C TRP A 323 1.68 -10.73 -3.32
N ILE A 324 1.72 -10.42 -2.03
CA ILE A 324 1.57 -11.38 -0.94
C ILE A 324 0.45 -10.89 -0.03
N GLY A 325 -0.14 -11.82 0.71
CA GLY A 325 -1.18 -11.54 1.67
C GLY A 325 -0.90 -12.15 3.03
N THR A 326 -1.97 -12.32 3.81
CA THR A 326 -1.90 -12.86 5.17
C THR A 326 -1.27 -14.26 5.27
N PRO A 327 -1.48 -15.20 4.31
CA PRO A 327 -0.86 -16.53 4.36
C PRO A 327 0.68 -16.54 4.27
N GLU A 328 1.27 -15.65 3.48
CA GLU A 328 2.74 -15.51 3.46
C GLU A 328 3.28 -14.96 4.78
N VAL A 329 2.55 -14.05 5.43
CA VAL A 329 2.91 -13.53 6.76
C VAL A 329 2.78 -14.63 7.81
N GLU A 330 1.72 -15.44 7.76
CA GLU A 330 1.53 -16.61 8.62
C GLU A 330 2.68 -17.61 8.46
N SER A 331 3.07 -17.93 7.22
CA SER A 331 4.20 -18.82 6.92
C SER A 331 5.48 -18.35 7.62
N LEU A 332 5.76 -17.05 7.57
CA LEU A 332 6.89 -16.43 8.23
C LEU A 332 6.80 -16.53 9.76
N CYS A 333 5.63 -16.26 10.34
CA CYS A 333 5.40 -16.40 11.78
C CYS A 333 5.63 -17.84 12.26
N LEU A 334 5.12 -18.83 11.52
CA LEU A 334 5.31 -20.25 11.82
C LEU A 334 6.80 -20.64 11.78
N HIS A 335 7.51 -20.27 10.71
CA HIS A 335 8.94 -20.58 10.54
C HIS A 335 9.81 -19.96 11.65
N LEU A 336 9.47 -18.75 12.10
CA LEU A 336 10.19 -18.06 13.16
C LEU A 336 9.66 -18.36 14.57
N ASN A 337 8.65 -19.23 14.69
CA ASN A 337 7.99 -19.61 15.94
C ASN A 337 7.48 -18.37 16.73
N LEU A 338 6.96 -17.39 16.00
CA LEU A 338 6.36 -16.18 16.55
C LEU A 338 4.90 -16.47 16.91
N PRO A 339 4.43 -16.05 18.11
CA PRO A 339 3.01 -16.14 18.41
C PRO A 339 2.25 -15.16 17.52
N TYR A 340 1.21 -15.64 16.84
CA TYR A 340 0.36 -14.81 16.00
C TYR A 340 -1.10 -15.21 16.14
N PHE A 341 -1.98 -14.32 15.72
CA PHE A 341 -3.41 -14.60 15.57
C PHE A 341 -3.92 -14.01 14.27
N GLN A 342 -4.53 -14.85 13.43
CA GLN A 342 -5.19 -14.42 12.19
C GLN A 342 -6.71 -14.44 12.34
N ARG A 343 -7.38 -13.48 11.71
CA ARG A 343 -8.85 -13.47 11.60
C ARG A 343 -9.32 -12.87 10.29
N ALA A 344 -10.26 -13.56 9.66
CA ALA A 344 -11.02 -13.04 8.54
C ALA A 344 -12.35 -12.44 9.02
N PHE A 345 -12.75 -11.34 8.39
CA PHE A 345 -14.04 -10.69 8.57
C PHE A 345 -14.77 -10.72 7.24
N SER A 346 -16.06 -11.07 7.27
CA SER A 346 -16.89 -11.09 6.07
C SER A 346 -18.29 -10.64 6.42
N LYS A 347 -19.01 -10.11 5.44
CA LYS A 347 -20.41 -9.71 5.62
C LYS A 347 -21.26 -10.90 6.06
N THR A 348 -21.87 -10.79 7.24
CA THR A 348 -22.84 -11.76 7.76
C THR A 348 -24.27 -11.22 7.61
N LYS A 349 -25.28 -12.04 7.94
CA LYS A 349 -26.70 -11.60 7.90
C LYS A 349 -27.01 -10.48 8.90
N GLY A 350 -26.17 -10.27 9.93
CA GLY A 350 -26.43 -9.35 11.03
C GLY A 350 -25.37 -8.27 11.26
N LYS A 351 -24.17 -8.40 10.69
CA LYS A 351 -23.10 -7.39 10.79
C LYS A 351 -22.34 -7.25 9.48
N LYS A 352 -21.89 -6.03 9.20
CA LYS A 352 -20.97 -5.76 8.08
C LYS A 352 -19.54 -6.11 8.50
N ALA A 353 -18.68 -6.46 7.54
CA ALA A 353 -17.30 -6.87 7.83
C ALA A 353 -16.51 -5.79 8.59
N HIS A 354 -16.67 -4.52 8.22
CA HIS A 354 -15.99 -3.42 8.90
C HIS A 354 -16.47 -3.19 10.33
N GLU A 355 -17.72 -3.51 10.67
CA GLU A 355 -18.23 -3.37 12.04
C GLU A 355 -17.55 -4.39 12.95
N GLU A 356 -17.41 -5.63 12.49
CA GLU A 356 -16.67 -6.67 13.22
C GLU A 356 -15.18 -6.37 13.31
N LEU A 357 -14.57 -5.85 12.25
CA LEU A 357 -13.18 -5.40 12.25
C LEU A 357 -12.95 -4.29 13.30
N LEU A 358 -13.81 -3.25 13.31
CA LEU A 358 -13.70 -2.14 14.26
C LEU A 358 -13.87 -2.63 15.70
N ASP A 359 -14.86 -3.50 15.96
CA ASP A 359 -15.07 -4.11 17.28
C ASP A 359 -13.83 -4.94 17.70
N PHE A 360 -13.22 -5.69 16.77
CA PHE A 360 -12.01 -6.48 17.05
C PHE A 360 -10.80 -5.59 17.39
N VAL A 361 -10.52 -4.59 16.55
CA VAL A 361 -9.36 -3.70 16.70
C VAL A 361 -9.47 -2.88 17.98
N GLU A 362 -10.65 -2.34 18.28
CA GLU A 362 -10.88 -1.58 19.52
C GLU A 362 -10.61 -2.47 20.74
N ASN A 363 -11.17 -3.68 20.77
CA ASN A 363 -10.95 -4.62 21.88
C ASN A 363 -9.48 -5.04 22.01
N TYR A 364 -8.77 -5.22 20.90
CA TYR A 364 -7.35 -5.59 20.91
C TYR A 364 -6.49 -4.52 21.58
N PHE A 365 -6.61 -3.27 21.15
CA PHE A 365 -5.81 -2.19 21.72
C PHE A 365 -6.28 -1.77 23.12
N ALA A 366 -7.59 -1.79 23.40
CA ALA A 366 -8.11 -1.46 24.72
C ALA A 366 -7.55 -2.38 25.83
N ARG A 367 -7.36 -3.68 25.54
CA ARG A 367 -6.73 -4.64 26.47
C ARG A 367 -5.29 -4.29 26.85
N GLY A 368 -4.59 -3.55 26.00
CA GLY A 368 -3.21 -3.13 26.25
C GLY A 368 -3.08 -1.73 26.86
N SER A 369 -4.20 -1.07 27.17
CA SER A 369 -4.19 0.23 27.82
C SER A 369 -3.96 0.08 29.32
N ALA A 370 -2.98 0.81 29.86
CA ALA A 370 -2.67 0.81 31.30
C ALA A 370 -3.21 2.05 32.04
N ASP A 371 -3.63 3.08 31.31
CA ASP A 371 -3.97 4.39 31.85
C ASP A 371 -5.39 4.79 31.41
N GLU A 372 -6.30 4.89 32.37
CA GLU A 372 -7.70 5.28 32.17
C GLU A 372 -7.91 6.80 32.31
N GLU A 373 -6.93 7.56 32.79
CA GLU A 373 -7.10 8.99 33.12
C GLU A 373 -7.00 9.91 31.91
N THR A 374 -6.38 9.45 30.82
CA THR A 374 -6.21 10.23 29.59
C THR A 374 -6.99 9.66 28.42
N LYS A 375 -7.42 10.51 27.48
CA LYS A 375 -8.08 10.08 26.24
C LYS A 375 -7.13 9.35 25.27
N ILE A 376 -5.81 9.36 25.52
CA ILE A 376 -4.82 8.77 24.62
C ILE A 376 -4.15 7.59 25.31
N HIS A 377 -4.50 6.41 24.83
CA HIS A 377 -4.02 5.16 25.36
C HIS A 377 -2.86 4.65 24.50
N LYS A 378 -1.64 4.93 24.96
CA LYS A 378 -0.42 4.36 24.36
C LYS A 378 -0.22 2.96 24.90
N THR A 379 -0.38 1.96 24.04
CA THR A 379 -0.34 0.55 24.44
C THR A 379 1.05 -0.04 24.19
N HIS A 380 1.30 -1.22 24.77
CA HIS A 380 2.47 -2.04 24.43
C HIS A 380 2.18 -3.10 23.35
N GLN A 381 1.00 -3.03 22.73
CA GLN A 381 0.54 -3.99 21.74
C GLN A 381 1.29 -3.86 20.40
N ALA A 382 1.40 -4.97 19.69
CA ALA A 382 1.89 -5.01 18.32
C ALA A 382 0.95 -4.23 17.37
N PRO A 383 1.46 -3.64 16.27
CA PRO A 383 0.61 -3.21 15.17
C PRO A 383 -0.03 -4.44 14.50
N ILE A 384 -1.08 -4.22 13.70
CA ILE A 384 -1.83 -5.32 13.06
C ILE A 384 -1.60 -5.26 11.54
N TYR A 385 -1.18 -6.36 10.93
CA TYR A 385 -1.19 -6.51 9.48
C TYR A 385 -2.64 -6.55 9.00
N PHE A 386 -3.00 -5.69 8.05
CA PHE A 386 -4.38 -5.52 7.60
C PHE A 386 -4.47 -5.69 6.09
N GLN A 387 -5.14 -6.75 5.67
CA GLN A 387 -5.38 -7.08 4.27
C GLN A 387 -6.79 -6.67 3.85
N GLN A 388 -6.85 -5.99 2.71
CA GLN A 388 -8.07 -5.75 1.95
C GLN A 388 -7.85 -6.15 0.48
N PRO A 389 -8.88 -6.21 -0.36
CA PRO A 389 -8.73 -6.58 -1.78
C PRO A 389 -7.68 -5.73 -2.51
N GLY A 390 -6.59 -6.38 -2.93
CA GLY A 390 -5.47 -5.81 -3.68
C GLY A 390 -4.61 -4.74 -3.00
N HIS A 391 -4.78 -4.52 -1.70
CA HIS A 391 -3.84 -3.69 -0.93
C HIS A 391 -3.72 -4.19 0.50
N SER A 392 -2.56 -3.95 1.11
CA SER A 392 -2.34 -4.22 2.53
C SER A 392 -1.84 -2.96 3.22
N LEU A 393 -2.22 -2.84 4.49
CA LEU A 393 -1.91 -1.72 5.37
C LEU A 393 -1.44 -2.27 6.72
N THR A 394 -0.94 -1.38 7.57
CA THR A 394 -0.63 -1.70 8.97
C THR A 394 -1.52 -0.86 9.88
N ILE A 395 -2.42 -1.47 10.64
CA ILE A 395 -3.21 -0.75 11.65
C ILE A 395 -2.32 -0.47 12.85
N VAL A 396 -2.17 0.80 13.17
CA VAL A 396 -1.35 1.30 14.28
C VAL A 396 -2.19 1.84 15.44
N GLY A 397 -3.51 1.88 15.30
CA GLY A 397 -4.41 2.35 16.34
C GLY A 397 -5.86 2.50 15.90
N LEU A 398 -6.66 3.09 16.78
CA LEU A 398 -8.08 3.39 16.55
C LEU A 398 -8.49 4.65 17.33
N GLU A 399 -9.25 5.52 16.68
CA GLU A 399 -9.96 6.63 17.32
C GLU A 399 -11.42 6.24 17.54
N ARG A 400 -11.97 6.58 18.70
CA ARG A 400 -13.39 6.50 19.03
C ARG A 400 -13.90 7.86 19.43
N PHE A 401 -15.02 8.26 18.85
CA PHE A 401 -15.68 9.53 19.12
C PHE A 401 -16.93 9.33 19.98
N ASN A 402 -17.40 10.40 20.62
CA ASN A 402 -18.54 10.42 21.53
C ASN A 402 -19.87 10.06 20.84
N ASP A 403 -19.97 10.24 19.53
CA ASP A 403 -21.12 9.83 18.71
C ASP A 403 -21.11 8.33 18.37
N GLY A 404 -20.08 7.59 18.84
CA GLY A 404 -19.87 6.18 18.57
C GLY A 404 -19.16 5.89 17.25
N SER A 405 -18.88 6.90 16.42
CA SER A 405 -18.08 6.71 15.21
C SER A 405 -16.62 6.36 15.56
N ARG A 406 -15.96 5.67 14.64
CA ARG A 406 -14.60 5.17 14.81
C ARG A 406 -13.80 5.35 13.53
N ASN A 407 -12.51 5.63 13.68
CA ASN A 407 -11.54 5.58 12.59
C ASN A 407 -10.43 4.60 12.93
N LEU A 408 -10.02 3.78 11.97
CA LEU A 408 -8.73 3.10 12.09
C LEU A 408 -7.61 4.10 11.84
N LEU A 409 -6.54 4.00 12.63
CA LEU A 409 -5.27 4.66 12.35
C LEU A 409 -4.37 3.66 11.64
N VAL A 410 -3.91 3.98 10.44
CA VAL A 410 -3.16 3.07 9.57
C VAL A 410 -1.89 3.72 9.05
N PHE A 411 -0.85 2.91 8.88
CA PHE A 411 0.25 3.18 7.99
C PHE A 411 -0.01 2.54 6.63
N ASP A 412 -0.02 3.37 5.61
CA ASP A 412 -0.13 2.95 4.21
C ASP A 412 1.28 2.95 3.59
N PRO A 413 1.80 1.81 3.11
CA PRO A 413 3.12 1.75 2.52
C PRO A 413 3.19 2.48 1.17
N SER A 414 2.07 2.84 0.52
CA SER A 414 2.08 3.55 -0.75
C SER A 414 2.55 5.01 -0.62
N PHE A 415 2.50 5.58 0.58
CA PHE A 415 2.73 7.00 0.82
C PHE A 415 3.68 7.23 1.99
N GLY A 416 4.64 8.12 1.81
CA GLY A 416 5.45 8.66 2.91
C GLY A 416 4.74 9.81 3.64
N PRO A 417 5.20 10.19 4.85
CA PRO A 417 4.64 11.34 5.56
C PRO A 417 4.91 12.66 4.83
N SER A 418 3.96 13.60 4.94
CA SER A 418 4.13 14.95 4.43
C SER A 418 5.31 15.67 5.13
N GLN A 419 5.84 16.71 4.49
CA GLN A 419 6.94 17.47 5.05
C GLN A 419 6.57 18.15 6.38
N ALA A 420 5.31 18.61 6.50
CA ALA A 420 4.78 19.15 7.74
C ALA A 420 4.82 18.10 8.88
N LEU A 421 4.42 16.85 8.60
CA LEU A 421 4.46 15.79 9.60
C LEU A 421 5.91 15.39 9.94
N LYS A 422 6.81 15.33 8.96
CA LYS A 422 8.26 15.12 9.18
C LYS A 422 8.85 16.20 10.09
N SER A 423 8.41 17.45 9.95
CA SER A 423 8.88 18.55 10.81
C SER A 423 8.48 18.36 12.28
N LEU A 424 7.33 17.72 12.55
CA LEU A 424 6.86 17.44 13.91
C LEU A 424 7.68 16.34 14.60
N LEU A 425 8.35 15.46 13.85
CA LEU A 425 9.25 14.44 14.42
C LEU A 425 10.51 15.05 15.05
N VAL A 426 10.92 16.23 14.59
CA VAL A 426 12.15 16.91 15.04
C VAL A 426 11.84 18.01 16.07
N ARG A 427 10.60 18.50 16.10
CA ARG A 427 10.18 19.57 17.02
C ARG A 427 9.96 19.04 18.45
N PRO A 428 10.12 19.91 19.48
CA PRO A 428 9.74 19.57 20.84
C PRO A 428 8.24 19.27 20.91
N SER A 429 7.84 18.26 21.68
CA SER A 429 6.45 17.78 21.79
C SER A 429 5.45 18.80 22.37
N SER A 430 5.89 20.01 22.73
CA SER A 430 5.08 21.09 23.31
C SER A 430 4.51 22.07 22.28
N ALA A 431 4.83 21.94 20.99
CA ALA A 431 4.31 22.83 19.96
C ALA A 431 2.83 22.51 19.69
N THR A 432 1.94 23.43 20.05
CA THR A 432 0.50 23.31 19.77
C THR A 432 0.27 23.35 18.26
N VAL A 433 -0.33 22.30 17.72
CA VAL A 433 -0.78 22.26 16.32
C VAL A 433 -2.23 22.79 16.30
N PRO A 434 -2.67 23.59 15.32
CA PRO A 434 -4.08 23.95 15.20
C PRO A 434 -4.95 22.73 14.86
N ALA A 435 -6.18 22.67 15.38
CA ALA A 435 -7.12 21.57 15.15
C ALA A 435 -7.31 21.23 13.66
N LYS A 436 -7.56 22.25 12.81
CA LYS A 436 -7.71 22.06 11.35
C LYS A 436 -6.47 21.45 10.71
N THR A 437 -5.28 21.91 11.12
CA THR A 437 -4.01 21.38 10.63
C THR A 437 -3.81 19.94 11.07
N ALA A 438 -4.10 19.61 12.33
CA ALA A 438 -4.00 18.25 12.83
C ALA A 438 -4.95 17.30 12.10
N ASP A 439 -6.18 17.73 11.83
CA ASP A 439 -7.15 16.94 11.05
C ASP A 439 -6.66 16.68 9.62
N HIS A 440 -6.13 17.71 8.95
CA HIS A 440 -5.54 17.58 7.62
C HIS A 440 -4.33 16.61 7.61
N LEU A 441 -3.43 16.73 8.59
CA LEU A 441 -2.25 15.86 8.70
C LEU A 441 -2.62 14.39 9.00
N LEU A 442 -3.72 14.15 9.70
CA LEU A 442 -4.22 12.80 10.03
C LEU A 442 -5.04 12.18 8.90
N LYS A 443 -5.47 12.95 7.89
CA LYS A 443 -6.38 12.49 6.83
C LYS A 443 -5.87 11.23 6.12
N SER A 444 -4.59 11.18 5.74
CA SER A 444 -4.00 10.02 5.04
C SER A 444 -3.80 8.80 5.95
N TYR A 445 -3.78 9.01 7.27
CA TYR A 445 -3.59 7.96 8.29
C TYR A 445 -4.91 7.42 8.83
N ARG A 446 -6.05 8.01 8.47
CA ARG A 446 -7.37 7.54 8.90
C ARG A 446 -7.98 6.63 7.84
N ARG A 447 -8.67 5.59 8.30
CA ARG A 447 -9.67 4.87 7.51
C ARG A 447 -11.02 4.99 8.22
N THR A 448 -11.92 5.73 7.58
CA THR A 448 -13.26 6.00 8.11
C THR A 448 -14.20 4.83 7.85
N ILE A 449 -15.34 4.80 8.54
CA ILE A 449 -16.41 3.82 8.29
C ILE A 449 -16.84 3.85 6.82
N ALA A 450 -16.93 5.03 6.20
CA ALA A 450 -17.35 5.16 4.80
C ALA A 450 -16.37 4.46 3.84
N GLN A 451 -15.07 4.58 4.09
CA GLN A 451 -14.03 3.92 3.30
C GLN A 451 -14.05 2.40 3.52
N LEU A 452 -14.11 1.96 4.77
CA LEU A 452 -14.16 0.54 5.12
C LEU A 452 -15.45 -0.14 4.62
N ALA A 453 -16.56 0.60 4.54
CA ALA A 453 -17.83 0.07 4.06
C ALA A 453 -17.85 -0.28 2.55
N LYS A 454 -16.81 0.11 1.80
CA LYS A 454 -16.65 -0.27 0.39
C LYS A 454 -16.31 -1.75 0.19
N TYR A 455 -15.78 -2.40 1.21
CA TYR A 455 -15.34 -3.79 1.15
C TYR A 455 -16.25 -4.73 1.91
N ASP A 456 -16.42 -5.94 1.38
CA ASP A 456 -17.23 -6.98 2.00
C ASP A 456 -16.41 -7.94 2.87
N GLU A 457 -15.08 -7.92 2.73
CA GLU A 457 -14.17 -8.83 3.40
C GLU A 457 -12.84 -8.15 3.78
N PHE A 458 -12.29 -8.59 4.91
CA PHE A 458 -11.01 -8.15 5.45
C PHE A 458 -10.29 -9.33 6.09
N GLU A 459 -8.96 -9.30 6.11
CA GLU A 459 -8.16 -10.21 6.92
C GLU A 459 -7.16 -9.43 7.75
N VAL A 460 -6.91 -9.91 8.96
CA VAL A 460 -5.89 -9.35 9.85
C VAL A 460 -4.99 -10.44 10.39
N LEU A 461 -3.73 -10.07 10.64
CA LEU A 461 -2.80 -10.87 11.43
C LEU A 461 -2.16 -9.97 12.50
N VAL A 462 -2.19 -10.47 13.73
CA VAL A 462 -1.68 -9.83 14.95
C VAL A 462 -0.45 -10.56 15.44
#